data_AF-A0A2E8AJ01-F1
#
_entry.id   AF-A0A2E8AJ01-F1
#
_cell.length_a   1.000
_cell.length_b   1.000
_cell.length_c   1.000
_cell.angle_alpha   90.00
_cell.angle_beta   90.00
_cell.angle_gamma   90.00
#
_symmetry.space_group_name_H-M   'P 1'
#
loop_
_entity.id
_entity.type
_entity.pdbx_description
1 polymer ?
#
loop_
_entity_poly.entity_id
_entity_poly.type
_entity_poly.pdbx_seq_one_letter_code
_entity_poly.pdbx_strand_id
1 'polypeptide(L)'
;MATEGQEHPISVYLRIWILLFVLSIFSYMVDFYQLQGLLRWSLILLFMFLKAGFIMAIFMHMVWERMALVVALLSPMIAVLVFIAIMGYESNYTQSARDVFFDDGKPDKVWAVPHDAHKAEHHDDSHSAGEAH
;
A
#
# COMPACT_ATOMS: atom_id res chain seq x y z
N MET A 1 -13.18 8.28 59.52
CA MET A 1 -12.45 7.10 58.99
C MET A 1 -12.60 7.17 57.49
N ALA A 2 -11.67 7.85 56.82
CA ALA A 2 -11.70 8.05 55.37
C ALA A 2 -10.69 7.10 54.72
N THR A 3 -11.15 6.33 53.73
CA THR A 3 -10.54 6.28 52.39
C THR A 3 -11.52 5.56 51.47
N GLU A 4 -12.42 6.34 50.88
CA GLU A 4 -13.03 6.04 49.61
C GLU A 4 -11.93 6.20 48.55
N GLY A 5 -11.50 5.10 47.92
CA GLY A 5 -10.39 5.09 46.98
C GLY A 5 -10.69 4.18 45.79
N GLN A 6 -11.58 4.63 44.92
CA GLN A 6 -11.78 4.10 43.57
C GLN A 6 -10.47 4.31 42.76
N GLU A 7 -9.48 3.44 42.95
CA GLU A 7 -8.14 3.54 42.34
C GLU A 7 -7.68 2.21 41.71
N HIS A 8 -8.45 1.66 40.76
CA HIS A 8 -7.94 0.58 39.90
C HIS A 8 -7.63 0.91 38.42
N PRO A 9 -7.16 2.13 38.06
CA PRO A 9 -6.59 2.36 36.73
C PRO A 9 -5.22 1.69 36.54
N ILE A 10 -4.43 1.47 37.60
CA ILE A 10 -3.05 0.93 37.48
C ILE A 10 -3.00 -0.53 37.00
N SER A 11 -3.97 -1.35 37.43
CA SER A 11 -4.07 -2.76 37.04
C SER A 11 -4.41 -2.91 35.56
N VAL A 12 -5.16 -1.96 35.01
CA VAL A 12 -5.54 -1.91 33.60
C VAL A 12 -4.30 -1.63 32.76
N TYR A 13 -3.52 -0.58 33.06
CA TYR A 13 -2.29 -0.27 32.34
C TYR A 13 -1.26 -1.41 32.36
N LEU A 14 -1.10 -2.10 33.49
CA LEU A 14 -0.19 -3.26 33.58
C LEU A 14 -0.65 -4.43 32.71
N ARG A 15 -1.95 -4.76 32.69
CA ARG A 15 -2.49 -5.81 31.80
C ARG A 15 -2.24 -5.47 30.33
N ILE A 16 -2.45 -4.21 29.97
CA ILE A 16 -2.27 -3.71 28.61
C ILE A 16 -0.81 -3.78 28.19
N TRP A 17 0.09 -3.35 29.08
CA TRP A 17 1.52 -3.40 28.85
C TRP A 17 1.99 -4.83 28.58
N ILE A 18 1.54 -5.80 29.40
CA ILE A 18 1.84 -7.22 29.18
C ILE A 18 1.25 -7.70 27.85
N LEU A 19 0.02 -7.33 27.53
CA LEU A 19 -0.66 -7.83 26.33
C LEU A 19 -0.04 -7.25 25.05
N LEU A 20 0.34 -5.97 25.03
CA LEU A 20 1.12 -5.36 23.95
C LEU A 20 2.51 -6.00 23.80
N PHE A 21 3.15 -6.38 24.91
CA PHE A 21 4.43 -7.08 24.89
C PHE A 21 4.32 -8.46 24.26
N VAL A 22 3.34 -9.26 24.68
CA VAL A 22 3.05 -10.58 24.08
C VAL A 22 2.77 -10.44 22.58
N LEU A 23 1.95 -9.46 22.20
CA LEU A 23 1.61 -9.21 20.82
C LEU A 23 2.82 -8.77 19.99
N SER A 24 3.72 -7.98 20.57
CA SER A 24 4.99 -7.57 19.94
C SER A 24 5.90 -8.78 19.69
N ILE A 25 5.99 -9.70 20.64
CA ILE A 25 6.76 -10.94 20.48
C ILE A 25 6.14 -11.82 19.39
N PHE A 26 4.82 -11.97 19.39
CA PHE A 26 4.11 -12.77 18.39
C PHE A 26 4.29 -12.19 16.98
N SER A 27 4.20 -10.87 16.84
CA SER A 27 4.47 -10.17 15.59
C SER A 27 5.92 -10.38 15.13
N TYR A 28 6.88 -10.40 16.05
CA TYR A 28 8.29 -10.64 15.74
C TYR A 28 8.56 -12.10 15.36
N MET A 29 7.96 -13.08 16.06
CA MET A 29 8.08 -14.49 15.71
C MET A 29 7.52 -14.77 14.31
N VAL A 30 6.38 -14.16 13.98
CA VAL A 30 5.80 -14.26 12.64
C VAL A 30 6.69 -13.67 11.56
N ASP A 31 7.34 -12.54 11.82
CA ASP A 31 8.33 -11.98 10.90
C ASP A 31 9.58 -12.88 10.77
N PHE A 32 9.98 -13.54 11.87
CA PHE A 32 11.11 -14.48 11.92
C PHE A 32 10.87 -15.75 11.11
N TYR A 33 9.64 -16.26 11.04
CA TYR A 33 9.33 -17.47 10.27
C TYR A 33 9.40 -17.29 8.75
N GLN A 34 9.68 -16.07 8.23
CA GLN A 34 9.94 -15.75 6.82
C GLN A 34 9.10 -16.56 5.81
N LEU A 35 7.82 -16.71 6.10
CA LEU A 35 6.91 -17.47 5.26
C LEU A 35 6.83 -16.79 3.87
N GLN A 36 7.10 -17.52 2.80
CA GLN A 36 7.09 -16.98 1.45
C GLN A 36 5.64 -16.84 0.91
N GLY A 37 5.38 -15.78 0.14
CA GLY A 37 4.11 -15.56 -0.55
C GLY A 37 3.03 -14.81 0.24
N LEU A 38 1.76 -15.14 -0.02
CA LEU A 38 0.58 -14.46 0.54
C LEU A 38 0.45 -14.60 2.07
N LEU A 39 1.01 -15.65 2.67
CA LEU A 39 1.01 -15.82 4.12
C LEU A 39 1.72 -14.67 4.83
N ARG A 40 2.77 -14.09 4.24
CA ARG A 40 3.49 -12.94 4.83
C ARG A 40 2.59 -11.71 4.90
N TRP A 41 1.87 -11.44 3.81
CA TRP A 41 0.97 -10.30 3.71
C TRP A 41 -0.19 -10.38 4.69
N SER A 42 -0.84 -11.56 4.78
CA SER A 42 -1.97 -11.73 5.70
C SER A 42 -1.54 -11.66 7.15
N LEU A 43 -0.39 -12.24 7.52
CA LEU A 43 0.13 -12.18 8.90
C LEU A 43 0.54 -10.76 9.31
N ILE A 44 1.24 -10.02 8.45
CA ILE A 44 1.60 -8.62 8.74
C ILE A 44 0.34 -7.78 8.94
N LEU A 45 -0.64 -7.90 8.04
CA LEU A 45 -1.93 -7.19 8.16
C LEU A 45 -2.68 -7.60 9.43
N LEU A 46 -2.68 -8.89 9.78
CA LEU A 46 -3.33 -9.41 10.98
C LEU A 46 -2.71 -8.83 12.26
N PHE A 47 -1.36 -8.83 12.38
CA PHE A 47 -0.69 -8.23 13.54
C PHE A 47 -0.86 -6.72 13.60
N MET A 48 -0.87 -6.06 12.45
CA MET A 48 -1.11 -4.62 12.34
C MET A 48 -2.53 -4.25 12.82
N PHE A 49 -3.54 -5.03 12.43
CA PHE A 49 -4.91 -4.88 12.92
C PHE A 49 -5.07 -5.25 14.40
N LEU A 50 -4.48 -6.36 14.86
CA LEU A 50 -4.58 -6.78 16.26
C LEU A 50 -3.96 -5.72 17.19
N LYS A 51 -2.78 -5.21 16.83
CA LYS A 51 -2.08 -4.16 17.60
C LYS A 51 -2.90 -2.87 17.64
N ALA A 52 -3.36 -2.39 16.48
CA ALA A 52 -4.15 -1.17 16.39
C ALA A 52 -5.50 -1.33 17.10
N GLY A 53 -6.19 -2.46 16.89
CA GLY A 53 -7.45 -2.81 17.53
C GLY A 53 -7.34 -2.90 19.05
N PHE A 54 -6.22 -3.40 19.58
CA PHE A 54 -5.99 -3.44 21.03
C PHE A 54 -5.86 -2.02 21.61
N ILE A 55 -5.08 -1.15 20.96
CA ILE A 55 -4.93 0.25 21.35
C ILE A 55 -6.31 0.96 21.29
N MET A 56 -7.08 0.70 20.23
CA MET A 56 -8.42 1.25 20.05
C MET A 56 -9.39 0.77 21.13
N ALA A 57 -9.47 -0.54 21.41
CA ALA A 57 -10.36 -1.10 22.42
C ALA A 57 -10.08 -0.51 23.81
N ILE A 58 -8.81 -0.25 24.15
CA ILE A 58 -8.42 0.31 25.44
C ILE A 58 -8.75 1.79 25.55
N PHE A 59 -8.36 2.57 24.53
CA PHE A 59 -8.66 4.00 24.51
C PHE A 59 -10.16 4.25 24.36
N MET A 60 -10.91 3.38 23.69
CA MET A 60 -12.36 3.48 23.58
C MET A 60 -13.07 3.01 24.85
N HIS A 61 -12.64 1.92 25.49
CA HIS A 61 -13.31 1.40 26.68
C HIS A 61 -13.19 2.32 27.90
N MET A 62 -12.10 3.11 27.99
CA MET A 62 -11.90 4.11 29.05
C MET A 62 -12.58 5.47 28.78
N VAL A 63 -13.13 5.70 27.57
CA VAL A 63 -13.64 7.04 27.15
C VAL A 63 -15.15 6.98 26.89
N TRP A 64 -15.91 6.54 27.88
CA TRP A 64 -17.37 6.47 27.80
C TRP A 64 -18.10 7.79 28.14
N GLU A 65 -17.41 8.94 28.08
CA GLU A 65 -18.01 10.27 28.30
C GLU A 65 -17.85 11.26 27.13
N ARG A 66 -17.06 10.99 26.08
CA ARG A 66 -16.83 11.96 24.98
C ARG A 66 -16.54 11.32 23.62
N MET A 67 -17.60 10.84 22.97
CA MET A 67 -17.58 10.26 21.62
C MET A 67 -16.92 11.16 20.55
N ALA A 68 -16.97 12.49 20.72
CA ALA A 68 -16.40 13.45 19.76
C ALA A 68 -14.86 13.38 19.63
N LEU A 69 -14.13 13.12 20.72
CA LEU A 69 -12.66 13.02 20.66
C LEU A 69 -12.19 11.71 20.01
N VAL A 70 -12.97 10.65 20.17
CA VAL A 70 -12.72 9.36 19.51
C VAL A 70 -12.87 9.52 18.00
N VAL A 71 -13.94 10.15 17.55
CA VAL A 71 -14.15 10.44 16.12
C VAL A 71 -13.06 11.35 15.57
N ALA A 72 -12.61 12.36 16.34
CA ALA A 72 -11.52 13.25 15.92
C ALA A 72 -10.18 12.53 15.75
N LEU A 73 -9.87 11.52 16.58
CA LEU A 73 -8.64 10.73 16.48
C LEU A 73 -8.71 9.60 15.44
N LEU A 74 -9.89 8.99 15.25
CA LEU A 74 -10.12 7.97 14.21
C LEU A 74 -10.22 8.57 12.81
N SER A 75 -10.79 9.77 12.70
CA SER A 75 -10.98 10.48 11.43
C SER A 75 -9.71 10.53 10.58
N PRO A 76 -8.52 10.94 11.07
CA PRO A 76 -7.32 10.95 10.25
C PRO A 76 -6.87 9.56 9.80
N MET A 77 -7.04 8.52 10.61
CA MET A 77 -6.69 7.15 10.21
C MET A 77 -7.62 6.62 9.12
N ILE A 78 -8.93 6.85 9.25
CA ILE A 78 -9.93 6.45 8.25
C ILE A 78 -9.75 7.26 6.96
N ALA A 79 -9.52 8.57 7.06
CA ALA A 79 -9.30 9.45 5.92
C ALA A 79 -8.11 9.00 5.07
N VAL A 80 -7.00 8.59 5.69
CA VAL A 80 -5.83 8.06 4.98
C VAL A 80 -6.15 6.75 4.28
N LEU A 81 -6.90 5.84 4.92
CA LEU A 81 -7.31 4.57 4.29
C LEU A 81 -8.21 4.82 3.07
N VAL A 82 -9.19 5.73 3.20
CA VAL A 82 -10.08 6.12 2.10
C VAL A 82 -9.30 6.78 0.97
N PHE A 83 -8.35 7.67 1.30
CA PHE A 83 -7.49 8.32 0.31
C PHE A 83 -6.68 7.31 -0.50
N ILE A 84 -6.02 6.34 0.18
CA ILE A 84 -5.26 5.28 -0.48
C ILE A 84 -6.18 4.41 -1.36
N ALA A 85 -7.39 4.09 -0.89
CA ALA A 85 -8.35 3.29 -1.65
C ALA A 85 -8.79 3.99 -2.95
N ILE A 86 -9.08 5.29 -2.89
CA ILE A 86 -9.47 6.10 -4.06
C ILE A 86 -8.29 6.21 -5.05
N MET A 87 -7.09 6.50 -4.56
CA MET A 87 -5.88 6.57 -5.40
C MET A 87 -5.57 5.24 -6.09
N GLY A 88 -5.72 4.13 -5.37
CA GLY A 88 -5.57 2.79 -5.94
C GLY A 88 -6.59 2.51 -7.04
N TYR A 89 -7.84 2.94 -6.86
CA TYR A 89 -8.87 2.82 -7.87
C TYR A 89 -8.54 3.64 -9.13
N GLU A 90 -8.16 4.92 -9.00
CA GLU A 90 -7.77 5.77 -10.13
C GLU A 90 -6.55 5.24 -10.91
N SER A 91 -5.59 4.60 -10.22
CA SER A 91 -4.45 3.94 -10.86
C SER A 91 -4.92 2.86 -11.85
N ASN A 92 -5.93 2.06 -11.49
CA ASN A 92 -6.50 1.05 -12.37
C ASN A 92 -7.21 1.64 -13.58
N TYR A 93 -7.89 2.79 -13.45
CA TYR A 93 -8.50 3.51 -14.60
C TYR A 93 -7.45 4.06 -15.55
N THR A 94 -6.35 4.58 -15.02
CA THR A 94 -5.26 5.10 -15.84
C THR A 94 -4.57 3.98 -16.61
N GLN A 95 -4.41 2.81 -15.99
CA GLN A 95 -3.86 1.63 -16.64
C GLN A 95 -4.80 1.09 -17.73
N SER A 96 -6.09 0.91 -17.42
CA SER A 96 -7.05 0.40 -18.40
C SER A 96 -7.26 1.36 -19.58
N ALA A 97 -7.26 2.67 -19.34
CA ALA A 97 -7.28 3.66 -20.41
C ALA A 97 -6.00 3.60 -21.27
N ARG A 98 -4.84 3.29 -20.69
CA ARG A 98 -3.63 3.08 -21.48
C ARG A 98 -3.76 1.88 -22.41
N ASP A 99 -4.28 0.78 -21.90
CA ASP A 99 -4.47 -0.43 -22.71
C ASP A 99 -5.48 -0.14 -23.84
N VAL A 100 -6.62 0.51 -23.55
CA VAL A 100 -7.64 0.80 -24.57
C VAL A 100 -7.15 1.79 -25.65
N PHE A 101 -6.37 2.82 -25.30
CA PHE A 101 -6.00 3.89 -26.25
C PHE A 101 -4.57 3.79 -26.81
N PHE A 102 -3.66 3.05 -26.17
CA PHE A 102 -2.26 2.93 -26.58
C PHE A 102 -1.80 1.51 -26.93
N ASP A 103 -2.63 0.47 -26.71
CA ASP A 103 -2.36 -0.91 -27.13
C ASP A 103 -2.84 -1.23 -28.56
N ASP A 104 -3.61 -0.33 -29.17
CA ASP A 104 -4.32 -0.53 -30.45
C ASP A 104 -3.41 -0.47 -31.70
N GLY A 105 -2.21 -1.05 -31.64
CA GLY A 105 -1.37 -1.25 -32.84
C GLY A 105 0.15 -1.13 -32.67
N LYS A 106 0.70 -1.15 -31.44
CA LYS A 106 2.16 -1.23 -31.26
C LYS A 106 2.59 -2.70 -31.15
N PRO A 107 3.68 -3.12 -31.82
CA PRO A 107 4.21 -4.44 -31.59
C PRO A 107 4.61 -4.57 -30.12
N ASP A 108 4.20 -5.68 -29.51
CA ASP A 108 4.43 -6.10 -28.11
C ASP A 108 5.90 -5.97 -27.64
N LYS A 109 6.85 -5.76 -28.57
CA LYS A 109 8.29 -5.64 -28.31
C LYS A 109 8.88 -4.53 -29.18
N VAL A 110 9.51 -3.53 -28.54
CA VAL A 110 10.15 -2.37 -29.23
C VAL A 110 11.22 -2.78 -30.24
N TRP A 111 11.87 -3.93 -30.07
CA TRP A 111 12.90 -4.44 -30.99
C TRP A 111 12.34 -5.09 -32.27
N ALA A 112 11.02 -5.31 -32.35
CA ALA A 112 10.37 -5.84 -33.55
C ALA A 112 10.19 -4.77 -34.65
N VAL A 113 10.45 -3.49 -34.32
CA VAL A 113 10.57 -2.42 -35.31
C VAL A 113 11.88 -2.64 -36.07
N PRO A 114 11.88 -2.88 -37.40
CA PRO A 114 13.10 -3.06 -38.15
C PRO A 114 13.96 -1.79 -38.04
N HIS A 115 15.09 -1.89 -37.34
CA HIS A 115 16.04 -0.78 -37.15
C HIS A 115 16.65 -0.25 -38.47
N ASP A 116 16.34 -0.89 -39.60
CA ASP A 116 16.80 -0.53 -40.94
C ASP A 116 15.87 0.44 -41.68
N ALA A 117 14.69 0.78 -41.13
CA ALA A 117 13.74 1.67 -41.78
C ALA A 117 14.28 3.10 -42.02
N HIS A 118 15.28 3.54 -41.26
CA HIS A 118 15.94 4.83 -41.45
C HIS A 118 17.06 4.81 -42.52
N LYS A 119 17.40 3.64 -43.09
CA LYS A 119 18.52 3.53 -44.04
C LYS A 119 18.11 3.63 -45.51
N ALA A 120 16.81 3.55 -45.81
CA ALA A 120 16.31 3.50 -47.18
C ALA A 120 16.23 4.87 -47.88
N GLU A 121 16.23 5.98 -47.15
CA GLU A 121 16.10 7.33 -47.76
C GLU A 121 17.41 7.95 -48.22
N HIS A 122 18.58 7.35 -47.92
CA HIS A 122 19.87 8.03 -48.12
C HIS A 122 20.70 7.54 -49.33
N HIS A 123 20.12 6.74 -50.22
CA HIS A 123 20.90 6.03 -51.27
C HIS A 123 20.38 6.19 -52.71
N ASP A 124 19.58 7.22 -53.02
CA ASP A 124 19.09 7.47 -54.39
C ASP A 124 19.84 8.60 -55.14
N ASP A 125 20.72 9.36 -54.49
CA ASP A 125 21.38 10.53 -55.10
C ASP A 125 22.83 10.27 -55.58
N SER A 126 23.11 9.13 -56.23
CA SER A 126 24.32 9.04 -57.06
C SER A 126 24.24 7.92 -58.08
N HIS A 127 24.70 8.23 -59.30
CA HIS A 127 24.87 7.36 -60.46
C HIS A 127 23.72 7.31 -61.49
N SER A 128 23.48 8.45 -62.15
CA SER A 128 23.23 8.43 -63.59
C SER A 128 23.82 9.68 -64.25
N ALA A 129 25.15 9.69 -64.39
CA ALA A 129 25.87 10.62 -65.23
C ALA A 129 26.98 9.85 -65.95
N GLY A 130 26.76 9.55 -67.24
CA GLY A 130 27.84 9.21 -68.15
C GLY A 130 27.68 7.90 -68.91
N GLU A 131 26.77 7.86 -69.90
CA GLU A 131 27.00 7.11 -71.14
C GLU A 131 26.42 7.93 -72.31
N ALA A 132 27.31 8.64 -73.01
CA ALA A 132 27.06 9.26 -74.30
C ALA A 132 28.18 8.81 -75.24
N HIS A 133 27.91 7.82 -76.08
CA HIS A 133 28.65 7.51 -77.31
C HIS A 133 27.73 6.76 -78.28
#